data_AF-A0A944TI08-F1
#
_entry.id   AF-A0A944TI08-F1
#
_cell.length_a   1.000
_cell.length_b   1.000
_cell.length_c   1.000
_cell.angle_alpha   90.00
_cell.angle_beta   90.00
_cell.angle_gamma   90.00
#
_symmetry.space_group_name_H-M   'P 1'
#
loop_
_entity.id
_entity.type
_entity.pdbx_description
1 polymer ?
#
loop_
_entity_poly.entity_id
_entity_poly.type
_entity_poly.pdbx_seq_one_letter_code
_entity_poly.pdbx_strand_id
1 'polypeptide(L)' 'MAKQRVVVLGGDTDDPLYHERAEMADLDVEFVQEAPTSEGEAMEAVRGADAIMMRG' A
#
# COMPACT_ATOMS: atom_id res chain seq x y z
N MET A 1 -6.91 6.37 17.62
CA MET A 1 -5.80 6.70 16.71
C MET A 1 -6.22 6.17 15.34
N ALA A 2 -6.07 6.96 14.28
CA ALA A 2 -6.37 6.49 12.92
C ALA A 2 -5.13 5.77 12.38
N LYS A 3 -5.33 4.61 11.77
CA LYS A 3 -4.24 3.87 11.10
C LYS A 3 -3.79 4.63 9.86
N GLN A 4 -2.48 4.77 9.67
CA GLN A 4 -1.92 5.33 8.45
C GLN A 4 -2.12 4.33 7.32
N ARG A 5 -2.86 4.70 6.29
CA ARG A 5 -3.13 3.85 5.13
C ARG A 5 -1.99 3.98 4.12
N VAL A 6 -1.21 2.92 3.98
CA VAL A 6 -0.12 2.81 3.01
C VAL A 6 -0.57 1.93 1.86
N VAL A 7 -0.66 2.51 0.67
CA VAL A 7 -1.02 1.78 -0.56
C VAL A 7 0.25 1.35 -1.27
N VAL A 8 0.41 0.04 -1.49
CA VAL A 8 1.51 -0.54 -2.24
C VAL A 8 1.00 -0.89 -3.64
N LEU A 9 1.48 -0.17 -4.65
CA LEU A 9 1.16 -0.42 -6.05
C LEU A 9 2.21 -1.37 -6.64
N GLY A 10 1.78 -2.53 -7.12
CA GLY A 10 2.68 -3.54 -7.68
C GLY A 10 1.92 -4.67 -8.36
N GLY A 11 2.62 -5.45 -9.20
CA GLY A 11 2.01 -6.56 -9.95
C GLY A 11 1.66 -7.79 -9.11
N ASP A 12 2.31 -7.96 -7.95
CA ASP A 12 2.07 -9.06 -7.01
C ASP A 12 1.39 -8.53 -5.74
N THR A 13 0.12 -8.90 -5.56
CA THR A 13 -0.71 -8.50 -4.40
C THR A 13 -0.73 -9.56 -3.30
N ASP A 14 -0.15 -10.74 -3.55
CA ASP A 14 -0.04 -11.83 -2.59
C ASP A 14 1.24 -11.73 -1.74
N ASP A 15 2.08 -10.71 -2.00
CA ASP A 15 3.30 -10.52 -1.23
C ASP A 15 2.97 -10.22 0.24
N PRO A 16 3.55 -10.97 1.19
CA PRO A 16 3.30 -10.78 2.61
C PRO A 16 3.78 -9.44 3.19
N LEU A 17 4.59 -8.66 2.48
CA LEU A 17 5.20 -7.40 2.91
C LEU A 17 6.06 -7.54 4.17
N TYR A 18 6.80 -8.66 4.30
CA TYR A 18 7.54 -8.96 5.54
C TYR A 18 8.54 -7.86 5.92
N HIS A 19 9.22 -7.27 4.93
CA HIS A 19 10.21 -6.23 5.18
C HIS A 19 9.53 -4.93 5.61
N GLU A 20 8.52 -4.48 4.87
CA GLU A 20 7.78 -3.25 5.15
C GLU A 20 7.07 -3.31 6.50
N ARG A 21 6.47 -4.47 6.82
CA ARG A 21 5.84 -4.70 8.12
C ARG A 21 6.84 -4.76 9.27
N ALA A 22 8.05 -5.27 9.04
CA ALA A 22 9.11 -5.27 10.05
C ALA A 22 9.62 -3.85 10.33
N GLU A 23 9.90 -3.07 9.28
CA GLU A 23 10.38 -1.69 9.40
C GLU A 23 9.33 -0.75 10.02
N MET A 24 8.04 -1.03 9.82
CA MET A 24 6.94 -0.23 10.35
C MET A 24 6.22 -0.89 11.53
N ALA A 25 6.84 -1.88 12.19
CA ALA A 25 6.20 -2.65 13.26
C ALA A 25 5.74 -1.78 14.45
N ASP A 26 6.44 -0.68 14.71
CA ASP A 26 6.12 0.27 15.79
C ASP A 26 5.15 1.39 15.36
N LEU A 27 4.66 1.36 14.10
CA LEU A 27 3.73 2.34 13.55
C LEU A 27 2.33 1.72 13.39
N ASP A 28 1.28 2.50 13.63
CA ASP A 28 -0.11 2.07 13.43
C ASP A 28 -0.47 2.18 11.93
N VAL A 29 0.04 1.24 11.12
CA VAL A 29 -0.06 1.23 9.65
C VAL A 29 -1.01 0.14 9.16
N GLU A 30 -1.82 0.50 8.17
CA GLU A 30 -2.60 -0.43 7.36
C GLU A 30 -2.01 -0.48 5.95
N PHE A 31 -1.47 -1.63 5.56
CA PHE A 31 -1.00 -1.87 4.20
C PHE A 31 -2.13 -2.39 3.31
N VAL A 32 -2.33 -1.74 2.17
CA VAL A 32 -3.27 -2.13 1.12
C VAL A 32 -2.48 -2.34 -0.17
N GLN A 33 -2.52 -3.55 -0.72
CA GLN A 33 -1.83 -3.87 -1.97
C GLN A 33 -2.81 -3.81 -3.14
N GLU A 34 -2.45 -3.09 -4.20
CA GLU A 34 -3.29 -2.90 -5.37
C GLU A 34 -2.46 -3.09 -6.65
N ALA A 35 -3.05 -3.75 -7.65
CA ALA A 35 -2.45 -3.96 -8.97
C ALA A 35 -3.33 -3.30 -10.06
N PRO A 36 -3.46 -1.95 -10.06
CA PRO A 36 -4.30 -1.26 -11.02
C PRO A 36 -3.78 -1.46 -12.45
N THR A 37 -4.71 -1.71 -13.37
CA THR A 37 -4.41 -1.94 -14.80
C THR A 37 -4.64 -0.70 -15.67
N SER A 38 -5.17 0.38 -15.07
CA SER A 38 -5.39 1.67 -15.72
C SER A 38 -5.09 2.83 -14.77
N GLU A 39 -4.89 4.02 -15.34
CA GLU A 39 -4.69 5.25 -14.57
C GLU A 39 -5.90 5.57 -13.68
N GLY A 40 -7.13 5.32 -14.16
CA GLY A 40 -8.35 5.52 -13.37
C GLY A 40 -8.41 4.61 -12.15
N GLU A 41 -8.06 3.34 -12.31
CA GLU A 41 -7.95 2.39 -11.19
C GLU A 41 -6.86 2.81 -10.19
N ALA A 42 -5.72 3.27 -10.69
CA ALA A 42 -4.63 3.75 -9.83
C ALA A 42 -5.06 4.98 -9.01
N MET A 43 -5.80 5.91 -9.61
CA MET A 43 -6.33 7.10 -8.93
C MET A 43 -7.33 6.74 -7.82
N GLU A 44 -8.17 5.73 -8.05
CA GLU A 44 -9.09 5.24 -7.02
C GLU A 44 -8.36 4.45 -5.91
N ALA A 45 -7.39 3.62 -6.28
CA ALA A 45 -6.59 2.83 -5.35
C ALA A 45 -5.87 3.71 -4.31
N VAL A 46 -5.32 4.85 -4.74
CA VAL A 46 -4.60 5.78 -3.85
C VAL A 46 -5.50 6.80 -3.16
N ARG A 47 -6.81 6.79 -3.44
CA ARG A 47 -7.75 7.74 -2.84
C ARG A 47 -7.80 7.54 -1.32
N GLY A 48 -7.36 8.57 -0.60
CA GLY A 48 -7.30 8.56 0.87
C GLY A 48 -6.16 7.71 1.44
N ALA A 49 -5.13 7.42 0.63
CA ALA A 49 -3.86 6.92 1.14
C ALA A 49 -3.09 8.05 1.85
N ASP A 50 -2.46 7.72 2.97
CA ASP A 50 -1.53 8.62 3.66
C ASP A 50 -0.12 8.54 3.04
N ALA A 51 0.23 7.38 2.47
CA ALA A 51 1.44 7.20 1.68
C ALA A 51 1.24 6.17 0.56
N ILE A 52 2.06 6.29 -0.49
CA ILE A 52 2.05 5.39 -1.64
C ILE A 52 3.46 4.81 -1.80
N MET A 53 3.55 3.49 -1.95
CA MET A 53 4.77 2.77 -2.27
C MET A 53 4.63 2.14 -3.65
N MET A 54 5.66 2.25 -4.47
CA MET A 54 5.72 1.63 -5.80
C MET A 54 6.63 0.41 -5.72
N ARG A 55 6.18 -0.70 -6.28
CA ARG A 55 6.96 -1.93 -6.40
C ARG A 55 7.10 -2.30 -7.87
N GLY A 56 8.35 -2.38 -8.32
CA GLY A 56 8.73 -2.69 -9.71
C GLY A 56 9.00 -4.16 -9.93
#